data_AF-A0A7Y5AHU7-F1
#
_entry.id   AF-A0A7Y5AHU7-F1
#
_cell.length_a   1.000
_cell.length_b   1.000
_cell.length_c   1.000
_cell.angle_alpha   90.00
_cell.angle_beta   90.00
_cell.angle_gamma   90.00
#
_symmetry.space_group_name_H-M   'P 1'
#
loop_
_entity.id
_entity.type
_entity.pdbx_description
1 polymer ?
#
loop_
_entity_poly.entity_id
_entity_poly.type
_entity_poly.pdbx_seq_one_letter_code
_entity_poly.pdbx_strand_id
1 'polypeptide(L)'
;MDSTSTRKLGFFFSDHHRWLLQHIHKRLRNHADAEDTAAETFCQMLGARVDPDSIQQPRAYLTVIARRLIFDRHRRRQLEQAYLEHLARLPEAVAPSVEEQLLLIEALVSID
;
A
#
# COMPACT_ATOMS: atom_id res chain seq x y z
N MET A 1 -24.03 -0.89 -10.31
CA MET A 1 -22.75 -1.02 -11.03
C MET A 1 -23.04 -1.76 -12.32
N ASP A 2 -22.63 -1.20 -13.44
CA ASP A 2 -22.98 -1.71 -14.77
C ASP A 2 -22.24 -3.03 -15.06
N SER A 3 -22.95 -4.05 -15.56
CA SER A 3 -22.40 -5.40 -15.75
C SER A 3 -21.24 -5.42 -16.78
N THR A 4 -21.27 -4.48 -17.72
CA THR A 4 -20.22 -4.28 -18.73
C THR A 4 -18.91 -3.81 -18.09
N SER A 5 -18.99 -2.85 -17.15
CA SER A 5 -17.80 -2.32 -16.46
C SER A 5 -17.13 -3.36 -15.58
N THR A 6 -17.90 -4.20 -14.89
CA THR A 6 -17.36 -5.33 -14.11
C THR A 6 -16.62 -6.32 -14.99
N ARG A 7 -17.15 -6.60 -16.19
CA ARG A 7 -16.51 -7.52 -17.14
C ARG A 7 -15.20 -6.95 -17.72
N LYS A 8 -15.19 -5.66 -18.10
CA LYS A 8 -13.98 -4.96 -18.57
C LYS A 8 -12.86 -5.02 -17.52
N LEU A 9 -13.21 -4.75 -16.27
CA LEU A 9 -12.27 -4.84 -15.15
C LEU A 9 -11.75 -6.26 -14.96
N GLY A 10 -12.61 -7.28 -15.05
CA GLY A 10 -12.19 -8.68 -14.94
C GLY A 10 -11.15 -9.07 -15.99
N PHE A 11 -11.30 -8.59 -17.23
CA PHE A 11 -10.30 -8.77 -18.29
C PHE A 11 -9.00 -8.02 -17.97
N PHE A 12 -9.10 -6.74 -17.61
CA PHE A 12 -7.92 -5.92 -17.26
C PHE A 12 -7.12 -6.52 -16.09
N PHE A 13 -7.82 -7.01 -15.05
CA PHE A 13 -7.20 -7.71 -13.93
C PHE A 13 -6.47 -8.97 -14.40
N SER A 14 -7.14 -9.82 -15.18
CA SER A 14 -6.56 -11.07 -15.69
C SER A 14 -5.31 -10.83 -16.54
N ASP A 15 -5.31 -9.78 -17.36
CA ASP A 15 -4.21 -9.44 -18.27
C ASP A 15 -2.99 -8.83 -17.58
N HIS A 16 -3.16 -8.22 -16.41
CA HIS A 16 -2.11 -7.42 -15.79
C HIS A 16 -1.69 -7.86 -14.39
N HIS A 17 -2.53 -8.58 -13.66
CA HIS A 17 -2.25 -8.99 -12.28
C HIS A 17 -0.97 -9.83 -12.16
N ARG A 18 -0.84 -10.90 -12.95
CA ARG A 18 0.35 -11.78 -12.92
C ARG A 18 1.63 -11.02 -13.26
N TRP A 19 1.56 -10.13 -14.27
CA TRP A 19 2.71 -9.32 -14.64
C TRP A 19 3.09 -8.34 -13.53
N LEU A 20 2.11 -7.66 -12.93
CA LEU A 20 2.34 -6.68 -11.86
C LEU A 20 2.94 -7.38 -10.64
N LEU A 21 2.38 -8.52 -10.24
CA LEU A 21 2.89 -9.31 -9.12
C LEU A 21 4.36 -9.70 -9.34
N GLN A 22 4.71 -10.21 -10.53
CA GLN A 22 6.10 -10.53 -10.87
C GLN A 22 7.00 -9.30 -10.91
N HIS A 23 6.49 -8.15 -11.38
CA HIS A 23 7.23 -6.89 -11.38
C HIS A 23 7.54 -6.42 -9.95
N ILE A 24 6.56 -6.51 -9.06
CA ILE A 24 6.71 -6.15 -7.65
C ILE A 24 7.62 -7.15 -6.93
N HIS A 25 7.50 -8.46 -7.17
CA HIS A 25 8.40 -9.49 -6.60
C HIS A 25 9.86 -9.23 -6.88
N LYS A 26 10.20 -8.71 -8.07
CA LYS A 26 11.59 -8.37 -8.39
C LYS A 26 12.12 -7.20 -7.56
N ARG A 27 11.23 -6.39 -6.99
CA ARG A 27 11.56 -5.20 -6.18
C ARG A 27 11.43 -5.46 -4.68
N LEU A 28 10.40 -6.20 -4.27
CA LEU A 28 10.15 -6.59 -2.88
C LEU A 28 10.68 -8.00 -2.65
N ARG A 29 11.64 -8.17 -1.74
CA ARG A 29 12.19 -9.49 -1.36
C ARG A 29 11.25 -10.30 -0.44
N ASN A 30 10.00 -9.86 -0.29
CA ASN A 30 8.96 -10.50 0.51
C ASN A 30 7.74 -10.80 -0.39
N HIS A 31 7.33 -12.07 -0.43
CA HIS A 31 6.21 -12.54 -1.25
C HIS A 31 4.88 -11.96 -0.79
N ALA A 32 4.61 -12.00 0.53
CA ALA A 32 3.34 -11.54 1.09
C ALA A 32 3.13 -10.04 0.84
N ASP A 33 4.16 -9.22 1.11
CA ASP A 33 4.10 -7.77 0.86
C ASP A 33 3.77 -7.45 -0.61
N ALA A 34 4.23 -8.28 -1.53
CA ALA A 34 4.03 -8.05 -2.95
C ALA A 34 2.65 -8.49 -3.44
N GLU A 35 2.10 -9.60 -2.94
CA GLU A 35 0.71 -9.98 -3.16
C GLU A 35 -0.23 -8.89 -2.63
N ASP A 36 0.02 -8.40 -1.41
CA ASP A 36 -0.75 -7.30 -0.81
C ASP A 36 -0.65 -6.01 -1.63
N THR A 37 0.53 -5.68 -2.13
CA THR A 37 0.73 -4.46 -2.95
C THR A 37 0.00 -4.59 -4.30
N ALA A 38 0.05 -5.76 -4.93
CA ALA A 38 -0.63 -6.01 -6.20
C ALA A 38 -2.14 -5.90 -6.01
N ALA A 39 -2.69 -6.56 -4.99
CA ALA A 39 -4.12 -6.49 -4.66
C ALA A 39 -4.56 -5.05 -4.36
N GLU A 40 -3.82 -4.34 -3.50
CA GLU A 40 -4.15 -2.96 -3.13
C GLU A 40 -4.10 -2.01 -4.33
N THR A 41 -3.19 -2.24 -5.30
CA THR A 41 -3.14 -1.46 -6.55
C THR A 41 -4.46 -1.54 -7.33
N PHE A 42 -5.03 -2.74 -7.48
CA PHE A 42 -6.33 -2.90 -8.15
C PHE A 42 -7.48 -2.35 -7.30
N CYS A 43 -7.42 -2.48 -5.97
CA CYS A 43 -8.39 -1.86 -5.07
C CYS A 43 -8.40 -0.33 -5.17
N GLN A 44 -7.23 0.32 -5.28
CA GLN A 44 -7.16 1.78 -5.49
C GLN A 44 -7.75 2.19 -6.84
N MET A 45 -7.43 1.47 -7.91
CA MET A 45 -8.03 1.71 -9.23
C MET A 45 -9.56 1.58 -9.20
N LEU A 46 -10.06 0.57 -8.50
CA LEU A 46 -11.49 0.33 -8.26
C LEU A 46 -12.15 1.45 -7.47
N GLY A 47 -11.56 1.85 -6.35
CA GLY A 47 -12.06 2.93 -5.49
C GLY A 47 -12.10 4.27 -6.23
N ALA A 48 -11.11 4.53 -7.08
CA ALA A 48 -11.06 5.70 -7.96
C ALA A 48 -11.98 5.61 -9.18
N ARG A 49 -12.67 4.47 -9.38
CA ARG A 49 -13.61 4.22 -10.48
C ARG A 49 -13.01 4.50 -11.87
N VAL A 50 -11.74 4.15 -12.05
CA VAL A 50 -11.03 4.38 -13.32
C VAL A 50 -11.53 3.40 -14.37
N ASP A 51 -11.90 3.94 -15.54
CA ASP A 51 -12.26 3.13 -16.71
C ASP A 51 -10.98 2.48 -17.29
N PRO A 52 -10.86 1.14 -17.32
CA PRO A 52 -9.70 0.47 -17.90
C PRO A 52 -9.36 0.92 -19.32
N ASP A 53 -10.38 1.20 -20.15
CA ASP A 53 -10.21 1.58 -21.56
C ASP A 53 -9.61 2.99 -21.73
N SER A 54 -9.70 3.83 -20.69
CA SER A 54 -9.10 5.18 -20.70
C SER A 54 -7.58 5.16 -20.47
N ILE A 55 -7.03 4.04 -19.98
CA ILE A 55 -5.63 3.93 -19.59
C ILE A 55 -4.77 3.59 -20.82
N GLN A 56 -4.12 4.59 -21.39
CA GLN A 56 -3.24 4.42 -22.56
C GLN A 56 -2.05 3.48 -22.29
N GLN A 57 -1.51 3.50 -21.06
CA GLN A 57 -0.34 2.69 -20.67
C GLN A 57 -0.62 1.92 -19.37
N PRO A 58 -1.34 0.79 -19.43
CA PRO A 58 -1.79 0.04 -18.24
C PRO A 58 -0.66 -0.32 -17.28
N ARG A 59 0.43 -0.86 -17.81
CA ARG A 59 1.58 -1.29 -17.01
C ARG A 59 2.29 -0.13 -16.31
N ALA A 60 2.44 1.01 -16.99
CA ALA A 60 3.04 2.20 -16.40
C ALA A 60 2.15 2.77 -15.29
N TYR A 61 0.84 2.89 -15.57
CA TYR A 61 -0.15 3.33 -14.60
C TYR A 61 -0.15 2.49 -13.33
N LEU A 62 -0.26 1.16 -13.46
CA LEU A 62 -0.24 0.23 -12.33
C LEU A 62 1.08 0.31 -11.55
N THR A 63 2.20 0.48 -12.24
CA THR A 63 3.51 0.62 -11.59
C THR A 63 3.61 1.90 -10.77
N VAL A 64 3.02 3.00 -11.22
CA VAL A 64 3.00 4.26 -10.46
C VAL A 64 2.25 4.08 -9.14
N ILE A 65 1.05 3.48 -9.19
CA ILE A 65 0.26 3.19 -7.99
C ILE A 65 1.03 2.25 -7.05
N ALA A 66 1.53 1.12 -7.57
CA ALA A 66 2.27 0.15 -6.76
C ALA A 66 3.52 0.76 -6.12
N ARG A 67 4.25 1.64 -6.83
CA ARG A 67 5.40 2.34 -6.24
C ARG A 67 4.99 3.24 -5.08
N ARG A 68 3.93 4.03 -5.26
CA ARG A 68 3.42 4.89 -4.20
C ARG A 68 3.06 4.07 -2.95
N LEU A 69 2.32 2.98 -3.13
CA LEU A 69 1.98 2.06 -2.03
C LEU A 69 3.20 1.51 -1.31
N ILE A 70 4.23 1.10 -2.05
CA ILE A 70 5.49 0.59 -1.47
C ILE A 70 6.19 1.68 -0.65
N PHE A 71 6.29 2.90 -1.19
CA PHE A 71 6.90 4.03 -0.49
C PHE A 71 6.13 4.39 0.78
N ASP A 72 4.79 4.47 0.70
CA ASP A 72 3.93 4.80 1.83
C ASP A 72 4.07 3.75 2.95
N ARG A 73 4.06 2.45 2.61
CA ARG A 73 4.30 1.37 3.57
C ARG A 73 5.69 1.42 4.19
N HIS A 74 6.72 1.70 3.38
CA HIS A 74 8.09 1.80 3.88
C HIS A 74 8.26 2.98 4.83
N ARG A 75 7.67 4.13 4.51
CA ARG A 75 7.66 5.33 5.37
C ARG A 75 6.97 5.02 6.71
N ARG A 76 5.79 4.39 6.68
CA ARG A 76 5.07 3.97 7.90
C ARG A 76 5.88 3.01 8.77
N ARG A 77 6.50 1.99 8.16
CA ARG A 77 7.37 1.03 8.87
C ARG A 77 8.60 1.71 9.51
N GLN A 78 9.21 2.66 8.82
CA GLN A 78 10.35 3.42 9.37
C GLN A 78 9.93 4.24 10.59
N LEU A 79 8.79 4.91 10.53
CA LEU A 79 8.24 5.68 11.63
C LEU A 79 7.94 4.80 12.84
N GLU A 80 7.25 3.69 12.62
CA GLU A 80 6.93 2.70 13.66
C GLU A 80 8.20 2.15 14.31
N GLN A 81 9.21 1.79 13.51
CA GLN A 81 10.48 1.28 14.02
C GLN A 81 11.23 2.33 14.85
N ALA A 82 11.31 3.58 14.37
CA ALA A 82 11.94 4.67 15.12
C ALA A 82 11.23 4.93 16.46
N TYR A 83 9.91 4.78 16.47
CA TYR A 83 9.12 4.91 17.68
C TYR A 83 9.35 3.77 18.67
N LEU A 84 9.35 2.52 18.20
CA LEU A 84 9.67 1.35 19.03
C LEU A 84 11.08 1.42 19.61
N GLU A 85 12.05 1.90 18.83
CA GLU A 85 13.42 2.16 19.30
C GLU A 85 13.48 3.25 20.37
N HIS A 86 12.63 4.28 20.27
CA HIS A 86 12.51 5.31 21.29
C HIS A 86 11.93 4.73 22.59
N LEU A 87 10.82 3.98 22.49
CA LEU A 87 10.18 3.32 23.64
C LEU A 87 11.14 2.36 24.35
N ALA A 88 11.92 1.58 23.60
CA ALA A 88 12.89 0.64 24.16
C ALA A 88 14.00 1.31 24.99
N ARG A 89 14.22 2.64 24.84
CA ARG A 89 15.20 3.42 25.59
C ARG A 89 14.59 4.16 26.79
N LEU A 90 13.26 4.18 26.92
CA LEU A 90 12.60 4.86 28.04
C LEU A 90 12.64 3.99 29.30
N PRO A 91 12.98 4.57 30.47
CA PRO A 91 12.74 3.92 31.74
C PRO A 91 11.25 3.63 31.93
N GLU A 92 10.93 2.47 32.52
CA GLU A 92 9.55 2.03 32.69
C GLU A 92 8.67 3.02 33.49
N ALA A 93 9.29 3.80 34.39
CA ALA A 93 8.63 4.84 35.17
C ALA A 93 8.09 6.03 34.34
N VAL A 94 8.56 6.21 33.11
CA VAL A 94 8.15 7.29 32.20
C VAL A 94 7.63 6.75 30.86
N ALA A 95 7.39 5.44 30.78
CA ALA A 95 6.85 4.83 29.58
C ALA A 95 5.40 5.31 29.36
N PRO A 96 5.06 5.85 28.17
CA PRO A 96 3.70 6.25 27.87
C PRO A 96 2.76 5.04 27.89
N SER A 97 1.52 5.25 28.34
CA SER A 97 0.47 4.24 28.30
C SER A 97 0.12 3.85 26.85
N VAL A 98 -0.43 2.65 26.63
CA VAL A 98 -0.78 2.16 25.28
C VAL A 98 -1.71 3.13 24.53
N GLU A 99 -2.62 3.81 25.25
CA GLU A 99 -3.50 4.82 24.67
C GLU A 99 -2.74 6.07 24.20
N GLU A 100 -1.83 6.60 25.02
CA GLU A 100 -0.97 7.73 24.66
C GLU A 100 -0.06 7.38 23.48
N GLN A 101 0.44 6.13 23.45
CA GLN A 101 1.23 5.63 22.32
C GLN A 101 0.41 5.63 21.02
N LEU A 102 -0.84 5.17 21.06
CA LEU A 102 -1.72 5.14 19.90
C LEU A 102 -2.02 6.55 19.39
N LEU A 103 -2.38 7.47 20.29
CA LEU A 103 -2.63 8.88 19.96
C LEU A 103 -1.42 9.55 19.29
N LEU A 104 -0.22 9.26 19.79
CA LEU A 104 1.01 9.80 19.21
C LEU A 104 1.28 9.23 17.81
N ILE A 105 1.09 7.92 17.60
CA ILE A 105 1.24 7.29 16.28
C ILE A 105 0.23 7.88 15.29
N GLU A 106 -1.04 8.02 15.68
CA GLU A 106 -2.08 8.61 14.83
C GLU A 106 -1.75 10.06 14.45
N ALA A 107 -1.30 10.86 15.43
CA ALA A 107 -0.87 12.23 15.19
C ALA A 107 0.31 12.29 14.20
N LEU A 108 1.33 11.44 14.38
CA LEU A 108 2.49 11.39 13.49
C LEU A 108 2.12 10.96 12.06
N VAL A 109 1.16 10.04 11.90
CA VAL A 109 0.65 9.61 10.58
C VAL A 109 -0.13 10.72 9.88
N SER A 110 -0.77 11.63 10.62
CA SER A 110 -1.63 12.69 10.05
C SER A 110 -0.88 13.91 9.49
N ILE A 111 0.35 14.13 9.92
CA ILE A 111 1.18 15.30 9.53
C ILE A 111 1.96 15.02 8.22
N ASP A 112 2.02 13.76 7.81
CA ASP A 112 2.83 13.21 6.73
C ASP A 112 2.10 13.02 5.38
#